data_AF-A0A645I1N8-F1
#
_entry.id   AF-A0A645I1N8-F1
#
_cell.length_a   1.000
_cell.length_b   1.000
_cell.length_c   1.000
_cell.angle_alpha   90.00
_cell.angle_beta   90.00
_cell.angle_gamma   90.00
#
_symmetry.space_group_name_H-M   'P 1'
#
loop_
_entity.id
_entity.type
_entity.pdbx_description
1 polymer ?
#
loop_
_entity_poly.entity_id
_entity_poly.type
_entity_poly.pdbx_seq_one_letter_code
_entity_poly.pdbx_strand_id
1 'polypeptide(L)' 'MKKADEMEMSVNFKATRLSWTIGLIFLLIWNIVGFIQTGEILTNAFVLMCLQCVVFFGSKLLFTKRLTDVKNNEE' A
#
# COMPACT_ATOMS: atom_id res chain seq x y z
N MET A 1 -9.95 -12.73 24.80
CA MET A 1 -8.68 -12.98 24.08
C MET A 1 -8.84 -12.72 22.58
N LYS A 2 -9.74 -13.39 21.84
CA LYS A 2 -9.96 -13.16 20.39
C LYS A 2 -10.14 -11.69 19.93
N LYS A 3 -10.88 -10.87 20.68
CA LYS A 3 -11.07 -9.44 20.36
C LYS A 3 -9.81 -8.58 20.52
N ALA A 4 -8.87 -8.98 21.38
CA ALA A 4 -7.64 -8.24 21.60
C ALA A 4 -6.66 -8.48 20.45
N ASP A 5 -6.52 -9.75 20.01
CA ASP A 5 -5.72 -10.10 18.82
C ASP A 5 -6.24 -9.42 17.55
N GLU A 6 -7.55 -9.33 17.39
CA GLU A 6 -8.19 -8.62 16.26
C GLU A 6 -7.84 -7.12 16.27
N MET A 7 -7.81 -6.53 17.46
CA MET A 7 -7.47 -5.13 17.65
C MET A 7 -6.01 -4.86 17.31
N GLU A 8 -5.09 -5.70 17.77
CA GLU A 8 -3.65 -5.62 17.46
C GLU A 8 -3.39 -5.79 15.96
N MET A 9 -4.05 -6.74 15.30
CA MET A 9 -3.93 -6.95 13.86
C MET A 9 -4.39 -5.72 13.06
N SER A 10 -5.48 -5.07 13.48
CA SER A 10 -6.01 -3.87 12.84
C SER A 10 -5.10 -2.66 12.98
N VAL A 11 -4.45 -2.50 14.14
CA VAL A 11 -3.45 -1.45 14.38
C VAL A 11 -2.21 -1.70 13.53
N ASN A 12 -1.73 -2.94 13.50
CA ASN A 12 -0.55 -3.30 12.73
C ASN A 12 -0.76 -3.02 11.23
N PHE A 13 -1.93 -3.38 10.68
CA PHE A 13 -2.29 -3.06 9.30
C PHE A 13 -2.30 -1.56 9.00
N LYS A 14 -2.82 -0.74 9.94
CA LYS A 14 -2.80 0.72 9.81
C LYS A 14 -1.37 1.26 9.85
N ALA A 15 -0.53 0.74 10.75
CA ALA A 15 0.87 1.14 10.88
C ALA A 15 1.68 0.80 9.61
N THR A 16 1.53 -0.42 9.06
CA THR A 16 2.16 -0.82 7.81
C THR A 16 1.73 0.08 6.65
N ARG A 17 0.44 0.41 6.55
CA ARG A 17 -0.06 1.34 5.52
C ARG A 17 0.59 2.71 5.66
N LEU A 18 0.75 3.21 6.88
CA LEU A 18 1.31 4.54 7.14
C LEU A 18 2.81 4.60 6.82
N SER A 19 3.57 3.57 7.23
CA SER A 19 4.98 3.40 6.85
C SER A 19 5.15 3.34 5.33
N TRP A 20 4.28 2.60 4.66
CA TRP A 20 4.29 2.49 3.21
C TRP A 20 3.99 3.82 2.50
N THR A 21 2.97 4.57 2.96
CA THR A 21 2.65 5.90 2.40
C THR A 21 3.83 6.87 2.55
N ILE A 22 4.54 6.85 3.67
CA ILE A 22 5.73 7.69 3.87
C ILE A 22 6.83 7.32 2.88
N GLY A 23 7.09 6.03 2.66
CA GLY A 23 8.05 5.57 1.66
C GLY A 23 7.70 6.04 0.23
N LEU A 24 6.40 6.05 -0.09
CA LEU A 24 5.88 6.50 -1.38
C LEU A 24 6.05 8.02 -1.57
N ILE A 25 5.86 8.82 -0.50
CA ILE A 25 6.15 10.26 -0.50
C ILE A 25 7.64 10.52 -0.72
N PHE A 26 8.51 9.75 -0.05
CA PHE A 26 9.95 9.88 -0.22
C PHE A 26 10.38 9.58 -1.66
N LEU A 27 9.84 8.52 -2.27
CA LEU A 27 10.08 8.21 -3.68
C LEU A 27 9.58 9.31 -4.62
N LEU A 28 8.43 9.92 -4.32
CA LEU A 28 7.91 11.07 -5.08
C LEU A 28 8.88 12.25 -5.04
N ILE A 29 9.34 12.62 -3.85
CA ILE A 29 10.30 13.70 -3.67
C ILE A 29 11.60 13.39 -4.43
N TRP A 30 12.09 12.14 -4.34
CA TRP A 30 13.27 11.71 -5.07
C TRP A 30 13.10 11.82 -6.59
N ASN A 31 11.93 11.46 -7.11
CA ASN A 31 11.63 11.59 -8.54
C ASN A 31 11.60 13.06 -8.97
N ILE A 32 11.00 13.94 -8.17
CA ILE A 32 10.96 15.39 -8.43
C ILE A 32 12.38 15.99 -8.41
N VAL A 33 13.19 15.64 -7.41
CA VAL A 33 14.57 16.13 -7.30
C VAL A 33 15.42 15.62 -8.48
N GLY A 34 15.26 14.36 -8.87
CA GLY A 34 15.93 13.80 -10.06
C GLY A 34 15.49 14.47 -11.36
N PHE A 35 14.20 14.75 -11.51
CA PHE A 35 13.67 15.48 -12.66
C PHE A 35 14.25 16.90 -12.77
N ILE A 36 14.41 17.59 -11.64
CA ILE A 36 15.00 18.94 -11.61
C ILE A 36 16.51 18.91 -11.92
N GLN A 37 17.24 17.92 -11.41
CA GLN A 37 18.71 17.86 -11.57
C GLN A 37 19.15 17.34 -12.95
N THR A 38 18.46 16.35 -13.50
CA THR A 38 18.91 15.62 -14.69
C THR A 38 18.01 15.89 -15.90
N GLY A 39 16.82 16.48 -15.72
CA GLY A 39 15.84 16.71 -16.78
C GLY A 39 15.16 15.43 -17.30
N GLU A 40 15.65 14.26 -16.89
CA GLU A 40 15.11 12.96 -17.24
C GLU A 40 14.19 12.46 -16.13
N ILE A 41 13.00 12.02 -16.54
CA ILE A 41 12.09 11.31 -15.65
C ILE A 41 12.73 9.95 -15.36
N LEU A 42 13.20 9.71 -14.14
CA LEU A 42 13.64 8.38 -13.72
C LEU A 42 12.47 7.42 -13.85
N THR A 43 12.38 6.75 -15.00
CA THR A 43 11.31 5.82 -15.34
C THR A 43 11.26 4.69 -14.31
N ASN A 44 12.42 4.31 -13.78
CA ASN A 44 12.56 3.32 -12.73
C ASN A 44 11.81 3.70 -11.44
N ALA A 45 11.88 4.96 -11.00
CA ALA A 45 11.18 5.42 -9.80
C ALA A 45 9.66 5.52 -10.02
N PHE A 46 9.25 5.94 -11.22
CA PHE A 46 7.83 5.99 -11.59
C PHE A 46 7.19 4.60 -11.67
N VAL A 47 7.89 3.64 -12.29
CA VAL A 47 7.47 2.22 -12.34
C VAL A 47 7.36 1.64 -10.93
N LEU A 48 8.31 1.93 -10.04
CA LEU A 48 8.26 1.48 -8.64
C LEU A 48 7.02 2.02 -7.91
N MET A 49 6.69 3.29 -8.13
CA MET A 49 5.52 3.95 -7.55
C MET A 49 4.20 3.36 -8.08
N CYS A 50 4.12 3.08 -9.39
CA CYS A 50 2.98 2.38 -9.99
C CYS A 50 2.84 0.96 -9.44
N LEU A 51 3.94 0.20 -9.34
CA LEU A 51 3.94 -1.15 -8.80
C LEU A 51 3.44 -1.16 -7.35
N GLN A 52 3.92 -0.21 -6.55
CA GLN A 52 3.45 0.02 -5.19
C GLN A 52 1.92 0.26 -5.18
N CYS A 53 1.40 1.18 -5.98
CA CYS A 53 -0.04 1.44 -6.06
C CYS A 53 -0.85 0.18 -6.44
N VAL A 54 -0.37 -0.61 -7.40
CA VAL A 54 -1.03 -1.86 -7.83
C VAL A 54 -1.02 -2.89 -6.72
N VAL A 55 0.09 -3.09 -6.00
CA VAL A 55 0.18 -4.02 -4.87
C VAL A 55 -0.77 -3.62 -3.74
N PHE A 56 -0.86 -2.31 -3.45
CA PHE A 56 -1.77 -1.81 -2.43
C PHE A 56 -3.24 -2.01 -2.81
N PHE A 57 -3.60 -1.63 -4.03
CA PHE A 57 -4.97 -1.78 -4.53
C PHE A 57 -5.37 -3.25 -4.67
N GLY A 58 -4.45 -4.09 -5.17
CA GLY A 58 -4.62 -5.54 -5.25
C GLY A 58 -4.80 -6.18 -3.88
N SER A 59 -3.98 -5.80 -2.90
CA SER A 59 -4.14 -6.28 -1.52
C SER A 59 -5.49 -5.87 -0.95
N LYS A 60 -5.89 -4.60 -1.11
CA LYS A 60 -7.21 -4.13 -0.66
C LYS A 60 -8.35 -4.93 -1.29
N LEU A 61 -8.27 -5.17 -2.60
CA LEU A 61 -9.28 -5.93 -3.35
C LEU A 61 -9.35 -7.39 -2.86
N LEU A 62 -8.20 -8.04 -2.64
CA LEU A 62 -8.13 -9.42 -2.17
C LEU A 62 -8.68 -9.56 -0.75
N PHE A 63 -8.33 -8.65 0.17
CA PHE A 63 -8.88 -8.65 1.52
C PHE A 63 -10.39 -8.39 1.53
N THR A 64 -10.88 -7.43 0.74
CA THR A 64 -12.32 -7.19 0.60
C THR A 64 -13.04 -8.39 -0.01
N LYS A 65 -12.47 -9.02 -1.04
CA LYS A 65 -13.06 -10.23 -1.65
C LYS A 65 -13.14 -11.40 -0.66
N ARG A 66 -12.09 -11.65 0.14
CA ARG A 66 -12.13 -12.70 1.17
C ARG A 66 -13.19 -12.43 2.23
N LEU A 67 -13.39 -11.18 2.64
CA LEU A 67 -14.44 -10.82 3.59
C LEU A 67 -15.84 -11.04 3.01
N THR A 68 -16.05 -10.71 1.73
CA THR A 68 -17.33 -10.96 1.04
C THR A 68 -17.58 -12.46 0.83
N ASP A 69 -16.56 -13.24 0.49
CA ASP A 69 -16.67 -14.68 0.24
C ASP A 69 -16.95 -15.48 1.52
N VAL A 70 -16.36 -15.09 2.65
CA VAL A 70 -16.71 -15.63 3.98
C VAL A 70 -18.17 -15.36 4.32
N LYS A 71 -18.64 -14.13 4.10
CA LYS A 71 -20.04 -13.76 4.37
C LYS A 71 -21.04 -14.55 3.53
N ASN A 72 -20.68 -14.90 2.29
CA ASN A 72 -21.56 -15.62 1.36
C ASN A 72 -21.57 -17.15 1.57
N ASN A 73 -20.61 -17.70 2.34
CA ASN A 73 -20.57 -19.11 2.72
C ASN A 73 -21.20 -19.37 4.11
N GLU A 74 -21.55 -18.32 4.86
CA GLU A 74 -22.24 -18.41 6.15
C GLU A 74 -23.77 -18.24 6.04
N GLU A 75 -24.30 -17.90 4.86
CA GLU A 75 -25.74 -17.91 4.50
C GLU A 75 -26.12 -19.18 3.74
#